data_AF-A0A924KWS2-F1
#
_entry.id   AF-A0A924KWS2-F1
#
_cell.length_a   1.000
_cell.length_b   1.000
_cell.length_c   1.000
_cell.angle_alpha   90.00
_cell.angle_beta   90.00
_cell.angle_gamma   90.00
#
_symmetry.space_group_name_H-M   'P 1'
#
loop_
_entity.id
_entity.type
_entity.pdbx_description
1 polymer ?
#
loop_
_entity_poly.entity_id
_entity_poly.type
_entity_poly.pdbx_seq_one_letter_code
_entity_poly.pdbx_strand_id
1 'polypeptide(L)'
;MNADLITRITTSSFAFFFQKNDLLINKLPVQFSGKLDFLENGYEMDLKVSAEKSDLDNLITALPPQFIGWQQKATIKGNTDFLLTLKGKYITSPNTMPDLAFNMKIREGYIAYEGAPFPASHLFLNLQTLLPALNQDSLKIKVDSIFFNIDKDYLSAVLDTKGVHEPFINAKVNAVMDLEKMDKAFGLPWVELKGKTEVHLKLNGRYTSGPDPKICATKTYC
;
A
#
# COMPACT_ATOMS: atom_id res chain seq x y z
N MET A 1 -20.43 16.62 -1.89
CA MET A 1 -20.42 15.46 -2.80
C MET A 1 -21.28 15.79 -3.99
N ASN A 2 -20.72 15.83 -5.19
CA ASN A 2 -21.47 15.83 -6.45
C ASN A 2 -21.09 14.53 -7.17
N ALA A 3 -22.06 13.68 -7.49
CA ALA A 3 -21.84 12.41 -8.16
C ALA A 3 -22.92 12.25 -9.24
N ASP A 4 -22.51 12.04 -10.49
CA ASP A 4 -23.39 11.58 -11.56
C ASP A 4 -23.25 10.06 -11.65
N LEU A 5 -24.28 9.34 -11.17
CA LEU A 5 -24.32 7.89 -11.23
C LEU A 5 -25.27 7.42 -12.34
N ILE A 6 -24.77 6.63 -13.28
CA ILE A 6 -25.60 5.90 -14.24
C ILE A 6 -25.81 4.47 -13.71
N THR A 7 -26.97 4.24 -13.08
CA THR A 7 -27.35 2.93 -12.52
C THR A 7 -28.44 2.28 -13.37
N ARG A 8 -28.26 1.01 -13.76
CA ARG A 8 -29.31 0.18 -14.40
C ARG A 8 -29.71 -0.97 -13.48
N ILE A 9 -31.01 -1.16 -13.30
CA ILE A 9 -31.61 -2.25 -12.49
C ILE A 9 -32.35 -3.19 -13.44
N THR A 10 -32.15 -4.50 -13.34
CA THR A 10 -32.89 -5.52 -14.11
C THR A 10 -33.69 -6.39 -13.14
N THR A 11 -34.97 -6.65 -13.42
CA THR A 11 -35.93 -7.24 -12.47
C THR A 11 -35.94 -8.78 -12.43
N SER A 12 -35.10 -9.45 -13.24
CA SER A 12 -34.93 -10.92 -13.23
C SER A 12 -33.76 -11.42 -12.37
N SER A 13 -32.86 -10.53 -11.95
CA SER A 13 -31.75 -10.79 -11.03
C SER A 13 -31.42 -9.49 -10.29
N PHE A 14 -31.44 -9.48 -8.95
CA PHE A 14 -31.02 -8.32 -8.16
C PHE A 14 -29.51 -8.10 -8.33
N ALA A 15 -29.14 -7.36 -9.37
CA ALA A 15 -27.77 -7.04 -9.73
C ALA A 15 -27.66 -5.53 -9.94
N PHE A 16 -26.65 -4.91 -9.34
CA PHE A 16 -26.28 -3.53 -9.63
C PHE A 16 -25.11 -3.51 -10.59
N PHE A 17 -25.26 -2.71 -11.64
CA PHE A 17 -24.21 -2.40 -12.58
C PHE A 17 -23.83 -0.94 -12.41
N PHE A 18 -22.60 -0.71 -11.98
CA PHE A 18 -21.98 0.59 -11.93
C PHE A 18 -21.24 0.77 -13.26
N GLN A 19 -21.86 1.50 -14.18
CA GLN A 19 -21.16 1.98 -15.38
C GLN A 19 -20.01 2.91 -14.95
N LYS A 20 -19.14 3.32 -15.86
CA LYS A 20 -18.03 4.20 -15.51
C LYS A 20 -18.57 5.47 -14.82
N ASN A 21 -18.32 5.61 -13.52
CA ASN A 21 -18.70 6.78 -12.73
C ASN A 21 -17.42 7.54 -12.38
N ASP A 22 -17.38 8.82 -12.72
CA ASP A 22 -16.33 9.72 -12.24
C ASP A 22 -16.82 10.35 -10.92
N LEU A 23 -16.10 10.07 -9.84
CA LEU A 23 -16.42 10.53 -8.48
C LEU A 23 -15.27 11.40 -7.97
N LEU A 24 -15.58 12.28 -7.02
CA LEU A 24 -14.59 13.04 -6.28
C LEU A 24 -14.65 12.64 -4.80
N ILE A 25 -13.64 11.89 -4.33
CA ILE A 25 -13.48 11.54 -2.91
C ILE A 25 -12.57 12.58 -2.28
N ASN A 26 -13.14 13.47 -1.45
CA ASN A 26 -12.44 14.67 -0.97
C ASN A 26 -11.90 15.50 -2.14
N LYS A 27 -10.59 15.45 -2.41
CA LYS A 27 -9.97 16.09 -3.59
C LYS A 27 -9.52 15.09 -4.67
N LEU A 28 -9.68 13.79 -4.43
CA LEU A 28 -9.19 12.73 -5.29
C LEU A 28 -10.22 12.39 -6.38
N PRO A 29 -9.93 12.67 -7.66
CA PRO A 29 -10.76 12.19 -8.75
C PRO A 29 -10.58 10.68 -8.89
N VAL A 30 -11.66 9.93 -8.82
CA VAL A 30 -11.65 8.47 -8.95
C VAL A 30 -12.66 8.03 -10.00
N GLN A 31 -12.26 7.04 -10.78
CA GLN A 31 -13.15 6.26 -11.63
C GLN A 31 -13.59 5.02 -10.87
N PHE A 32 -14.90 4.84 -10.76
CA PHE A 32 -15.52 3.67 -10.16
C PHE A 32 -16.36 2.93 -11.20
N SER A 33 -16.15 1.63 -11.30
CA SER A 33 -17.00 0.73 -12.08
C SER A 33 -17.12 -0.62 -11.41
N GLY A 34 -18.16 -1.37 -11.76
CA GLY A 34 -18.27 -2.73 -11.29
C GLY A 34 -19.65 -3.35 -11.38
N LYS A 35 -19.73 -4.55 -10.85
CA LYS A 35 -20.93 -5.37 -10.74
C LYS A 35 -21.08 -5.89 -9.31
N LEU A 36 -22.31 -5.86 -8.80
CA LEU A 36 -22.67 -6.48 -7.54
C LEU A 36 -23.94 -7.32 -7.74
N ASP A 37 -23.82 -8.63 -7.68
CA ASP A 37 -24.95 -9.56 -7.74
C ASP A 37 -25.32 -10.06 -6.35
N PHE A 38 -26.61 -10.10 -6.06
CA PHE A 38 -27.16 -10.67 -4.84
C PHE A 38 -27.43 -12.16 -5.08
N LEU A 39 -26.84 -13.01 -4.24
CA LEU A 39 -27.03 -14.45 -4.23
C LEU A 39 -27.89 -14.83 -3.02
N GLU A 40 -28.44 -16.04 -3.00
CA GLU A 40 -29.22 -16.53 -1.84
C GLU A 40 -28.45 -16.49 -0.52
N ASN A 41 -27.13 -16.74 -0.57
CA ASN A 41 -26.26 -16.84 0.59
C ASN A 41 -25.07 -15.86 0.58
N GLY A 42 -25.16 -14.77 -0.20
CA GLY A 42 -24.07 -13.81 -0.28
C GLY A 42 -24.11 -12.88 -1.49
N TYR A 43 -22.91 -12.49 -1.94
CA TYR A 43 -22.74 -11.54 -3.04
C TYR A 43 -21.66 -12.02 -4.00
N GLU A 44 -21.83 -11.75 -5.28
CA GLU A 44 -20.74 -11.78 -6.27
C GLU A 44 -20.39 -10.35 -6.64
N MET A 45 -19.10 -10.02 -6.58
CA MET A 45 -18.61 -8.66 -6.77
C MET A 45 -17.45 -8.64 -7.77
N ASP A 46 -17.46 -7.64 -8.64
CA ASP A 46 -16.33 -7.26 -9.48
C ASP A 46 -16.28 -5.73 -9.45
N LEU A 47 -15.59 -5.19 -8.45
CA LEU A 47 -15.51 -3.75 -8.20
C LEU A 47 -14.11 -3.25 -8.55
N LYS A 48 -14.05 -2.11 -9.23
CA LYS A 48 -12.82 -1.43 -9.63
C LYS A 48 -12.91 0.05 -9.25
N VAL A 49 -11.91 0.52 -8.51
CA VAL A 49 -11.68 1.94 -8.23
C VAL A 49 -10.30 2.30 -8.73
N SER A 50 -10.17 3.35 -9.52
CA SER A 50 -8.86 3.81 -10.01
C SER A 50 -8.78 5.32 -10.04
N ALA A 51 -7.59 5.84 -9.78
CA ALA A 51 -7.23 7.20 -10.18
C ALA A 51 -5.99 7.12 -11.06
N GLU A 52 -6.01 7.86 -12.16
CA GLU A 52 -4.91 7.94 -13.11
C GLU A 52 -4.44 9.39 -13.19
N LYS A 53 -3.13 9.60 -13.30
CA LYS A 53 -2.48 10.91 -13.43
C LYS A 53 -2.95 11.93 -12.40
N SER A 54 -3.21 11.47 -11.17
CA SER A 54 -3.68 12.32 -10.09
C SER A 54 -2.52 12.93 -9.31
N ASP A 55 -2.74 14.07 -8.69
CA ASP A 55 -1.76 14.64 -7.77
C ASP A 55 -1.64 13.76 -6.52
N LEU A 56 -0.42 13.54 -6.04
CA LEU A 56 -0.15 12.73 -4.86
C LEU A 56 -0.83 13.32 -3.61
N ASP A 57 -0.88 14.65 -3.47
CA ASP A 57 -1.60 15.33 -2.38
C ASP A 57 -3.08 14.95 -2.34
N ASN A 58 -3.73 14.84 -3.51
CA ASN A 58 -5.14 14.46 -3.58
C ASN A 58 -5.36 13.04 -3.03
N LEU A 59 -4.44 12.09 -3.27
CA LEU A 59 -4.55 10.74 -2.71
C LEU A 59 -4.50 10.75 -1.19
N ILE A 60 -3.59 11.55 -0.61
CA ILE A 60 -3.44 11.66 0.84
C ILE A 60 -4.68 12.24 1.49
N THR A 61 -5.41 13.14 0.80
CA THR A 61 -6.69 13.65 1.30
C THR A 61 -7.78 12.59 1.43
N ALA A 62 -7.65 11.45 0.74
CA ALA A 62 -8.59 10.33 0.84
C ALA A 62 -8.21 9.32 1.93
N LEU A 63 -7.11 9.54 2.66
CA LEU A 63 -6.74 8.67 3.77
C LEU A 63 -7.73 8.76 4.94
N PRO A 64 -7.85 7.68 5.73
CA PRO A 64 -8.67 7.67 6.92
C PRO A 64 -8.35 8.81 7.93
N PRO A 65 -9.33 9.23 8.77
CA PRO A 65 -9.19 10.41 9.62
C PRO A 65 -7.99 10.44 10.57
N GLN A 66 -7.49 9.28 11.00
CA GLN A 66 -6.32 9.20 11.87
C GLN A 66 -5.04 9.77 11.25
N PHE A 67 -4.97 9.91 9.92
CA PHE A 67 -3.82 10.49 9.22
C PHE A 67 -3.93 12.00 8.97
N ILE A 68 -5.09 12.62 9.24
CA ILE A 68 -5.33 14.05 8.95
C ILE A 68 -4.33 14.96 9.67
N GLY A 69 -4.02 14.68 10.94
CA GLY A 69 -3.08 15.50 11.72
C GLY A 69 -1.65 15.46 11.16
N TRP A 70 -1.24 14.32 10.58
CA TRP A 70 0.03 14.19 9.88
C TRP A 70 -0.01 14.94 8.54
N GLN A 71 -1.10 14.74 7.77
CA GLN A 71 -1.29 15.36 6.46
C GLN A 71 -1.20 16.89 6.53
N GLN A 72 -1.82 17.52 7.53
CA GLN A 72 -1.85 18.99 7.65
C GLN A 72 -0.45 19.62 7.84
N LYS A 73 0.52 18.83 8.29
CA LYS A 73 1.91 19.25 8.51
C LYS A 73 2.83 18.88 7.36
N ALA A 74 2.34 18.12 6.38
CA ALA A 74 3.14 17.64 5.26
C ALA A 74 2.80 18.44 3.99
N THR A 75 3.84 19.01 3.36
CA THR A 75 3.73 19.47 1.97
C THR A 75 4.00 18.31 1.04
N ILE A 76 3.02 17.98 0.19
CA ILE A 76 3.06 16.79 -0.67
C ILE A 76 2.92 17.22 -2.14
N LYS A 77 3.78 16.69 -3.01
CA LYS A 77 3.72 16.91 -4.46
C LYS A 77 4.10 15.63 -5.19
N GLY A 78 3.83 15.60 -6.49
CA GLY A 78 4.13 14.48 -7.39
C GLY A 78 2.86 13.90 -8.00
N ASN A 79 3.04 12.88 -8.83
CA ASN A 79 1.95 12.22 -9.52
C ASN A 79 1.76 10.81 -9.00
N THR A 80 0.51 10.37 -8.97
CA THR A 80 0.14 9.02 -8.55
C THR A 80 -0.90 8.41 -9.48
N ASP A 81 -0.74 7.12 -9.73
CA ASP A 81 -1.77 6.24 -10.25
C ASP A 81 -2.09 5.20 -9.17
N PHE A 82 -3.36 4.86 -8.99
CA PHE A 82 -3.70 3.67 -8.21
C PHE A 82 -4.86 2.90 -8.84
N LEU A 83 -4.88 1.61 -8.54
CA LEU A 83 -5.93 0.69 -8.92
C LEU A 83 -6.26 -0.21 -7.73
N LEU A 84 -7.50 -0.15 -7.27
CA LEU A 84 -8.07 -1.04 -6.27
C LEU A 84 -9.11 -1.93 -6.95
N THR A 85 -9.03 -3.23 -6.74
CA THR A 85 -10.05 -4.18 -7.18
C THR A 85 -10.50 -5.08 -6.04
N LEU A 86 -11.80 -5.34 -5.98
CA LEU A 86 -12.40 -6.35 -5.10
C LEU A 86 -13.23 -7.28 -5.97
N LYS A 87 -12.77 -8.53 -6.14
CA LYS A 87 -13.33 -9.45 -7.11
C LYS A 87 -13.53 -10.84 -6.54
N GLY A 88 -14.70 -11.42 -6.74
CA GLY A 88 -15.03 -12.77 -6.32
C GLY A 88 -16.34 -12.84 -5.56
N LYS A 89 -16.56 -13.94 -4.84
CA LYS A 89 -17.77 -14.16 -4.05
C LYS A 89 -17.50 -13.89 -2.57
N TYR A 90 -18.47 -13.28 -1.91
CA TYR A 90 -18.58 -13.24 -0.47
C TYR A 90 -19.74 -14.15 -0.07
N ILE A 91 -19.44 -15.32 0.51
CA ILE A 91 -20.42 -16.32 0.93
C ILE A 91 -20.13 -16.69 2.38
N THR A 92 -21.10 -16.53 3.27
CA THR A 92 -20.92 -16.79 4.72
C THR A 92 -20.68 -18.27 5.02
N SER A 93 -21.32 -19.18 4.29
CA SER A 93 -21.12 -20.64 4.36
C SER A 93 -21.02 -21.18 2.93
N PRO A 94 -19.82 -21.58 2.46
CA PRO A 94 -18.68 -22.14 3.20
C PRO A 94 -17.52 -21.16 3.50
N ASN A 95 -17.80 -19.90 3.86
CA ASN A 95 -16.79 -18.85 4.12
C ASN A 95 -15.90 -18.53 2.89
N THR A 96 -16.54 -18.28 1.75
CA THR A 96 -15.85 -17.79 0.55
C THR A 96 -15.67 -16.28 0.65
N MET A 97 -14.46 -15.79 0.44
CA MET A 97 -14.12 -14.37 0.47
C MET A 97 -13.58 -13.92 -0.91
N PRO A 98 -13.80 -12.65 -1.30
CA PRO A 98 -13.26 -12.12 -2.54
C PRO A 98 -11.74 -11.90 -2.46
N ASP A 99 -11.13 -11.70 -3.63
CA ASP A 99 -9.75 -11.26 -3.76
C ASP A 99 -9.70 -9.73 -3.74
N LEU A 100 -8.79 -9.17 -2.95
CA LEU A 100 -8.48 -7.74 -2.93
C LEU A 100 -7.13 -7.53 -3.64
N ALA A 101 -7.06 -6.61 -4.59
CA ALA A 101 -5.79 -6.16 -5.16
C ALA A 101 -5.67 -4.65 -5.10
N PHE A 102 -4.46 -4.17 -4.82
CA PHE A 102 -4.13 -2.74 -4.77
C PHE A 102 -2.79 -2.51 -5.45
N ASN A 103 -2.78 -1.69 -6.49
CA ASN A 103 -1.59 -1.26 -7.19
C ASN A 103 -1.44 0.25 -7.05
N MET A 104 -0.21 0.72 -6.88
CA MET A 104 0.09 2.14 -6.76
C MET A 104 1.41 2.47 -7.45
N LYS A 105 1.43 3.61 -8.14
CA LYS A 105 2.63 4.17 -8.74
C LYS A 105 2.79 5.60 -8.28
N ILE A 106 3.99 5.98 -7.84
CA ILE A 106 4.33 7.37 -7.53
C ILE A 106 5.48 7.80 -8.45
N ARG A 107 5.39 9.00 -9.00
CA ARG A 107 6.39 9.64 -9.85
C ARG A 107 6.67 11.05 -9.36
N GLU A 108 7.95 11.42 -9.32
CA GLU A 108 8.40 12.74 -8.88
C GLU A 108 7.78 13.15 -7.53
N GLY A 109 7.65 12.18 -6.62
CA GLY A 109 7.06 12.42 -5.31
C GLY A 109 7.96 13.31 -4.46
N TYR A 110 7.34 14.20 -3.71
CA TYR A 110 7.99 15.12 -2.79
C TYR A 110 7.18 15.19 -1.51
N ILE A 111 7.84 14.97 -0.37
CA ILE A 111 7.22 15.07 0.95
C ILE A 111 8.15 15.91 1.82
N ALA A 112 7.64 17.02 2.34
CA ALA A 112 8.32 17.85 3.31
C ALA A 112 7.43 18.01 4.55
N TYR A 113 7.80 17.37 5.64
CA TYR A 113 7.12 17.58 6.92
C TYR A 113 7.54 18.91 7.56
N GLU A 114 6.63 19.53 8.29
CA GLU A 114 6.87 20.79 8.98
C GLU A 114 8.10 20.69 9.91
N GLY A 115 9.01 21.66 9.78
CA GLY A 115 10.26 21.69 10.56
C GLY A 115 11.35 20.72 10.08
N ALA A 116 11.11 19.94 9.03
CA ALA A 116 12.13 19.09 8.44
C ALA A 116 13.23 19.95 7.78
N PRO A 117 14.53 19.68 8.05
CA PRO A 117 15.62 20.42 7.43
C PRO A 117 15.74 20.14 5.93
N PHE A 118 15.32 18.94 5.50
CA PHE A 118 15.37 18.50 4.13
C PHE A 118 14.11 17.70 3.79
N PRO A 119 13.57 17.84 2.57
CA PRO A 119 12.45 17.03 2.11
C PRO A 119 12.89 15.65 1.64
N ALA A 120 11.96 14.71 1.63
CA ALA A 120 12.04 13.54 0.76
C ALA A 120 11.67 13.96 -0.66
N SER A 121 12.56 13.70 -1.61
CA SER A 121 12.44 14.12 -3.01
C SER A 121 12.72 12.97 -3.96
N HIS A 122 12.35 13.14 -5.24
CA HIS A 122 12.47 12.10 -6.27
C HIS A 122 11.84 10.77 -5.84
N LEU A 123 10.77 10.82 -5.03
CA LEU A 123 10.09 9.64 -4.55
C LEU A 123 9.45 8.93 -5.74
N PHE A 124 9.90 7.70 -5.96
CA PHE A 124 9.43 6.81 -6.99
C PHE A 124 8.98 5.50 -6.33
N LEU A 125 7.78 5.04 -6.70
CA LEU A 125 7.23 3.80 -6.17
C LEU A 125 6.51 3.03 -7.28
N ASN A 126 6.68 1.72 -7.29
CA ASN A 126 5.83 0.77 -8.00
C ASN A 126 5.45 -0.35 -7.03
N LEU A 127 4.22 -0.28 -6.52
CA LEU A 127 3.67 -1.22 -5.55
C LEU A 127 2.56 -2.04 -6.22
N GLN A 128 2.57 -3.34 -5.98
CA GLN A 128 1.51 -4.26 -6.30
C GLN A 128 1.22 -5.12 -5.07
N THR A 129 -0.05 -5.19 -4.69
CA THR A 129 -0.52 -5.97 -3.56
C THR A 129 -1.68 -6.84 -4.00
N LEU A 130 -1.65 -8.11 -3.61
CA LEU A 130 -2.73 -9.05 -3.83
C LEU A 130 -3.01 -9.79 -2.53
N LEU A 131 -4.24 -9.76 -2.06
CA LEU A 131 -4.74 -10.46 -0.88
C LEU A 131 -5.85 -11.43 -1.31
N PRO A 132 -5.48 -12.66 -1.73
CA PRO A 132 -6.43 -13.67 -2.14
C PRO A 132 -7.35 -14.10 -0.99
N ALA A 133 -8.64 -14.23 -1.26
CA ALA A 133 -9.67 -14.62 -0.30
C ALA A 133 -9.62 -13.85 1.03
N LEU A 134 -9.14 -12.61 1.02
CA LEU A 134 -8.88 -11.79 2.22
C LEU A 134 -8.02 -12.50 3.30
N ASN A 135 -7.23 -13.51 2.90
CA ASN A 135 -6.39 -14.29 3.79
C ASN A 135 -4.99 -13.68 3.91
N GLN A 136 -4.64 -13.23 5.13
CA GLN A 136 -3.37 -12.57 5.43
C GLN A 136 -2.14 -13.43 5.07
N ASP A 137 -2.20 -14.75 5.20
CA ASP A 137 -1.07 -15.62 4.84
C ASP A 137 -0.94 -15.89 3.34
N SER A 138 -1.93 -15.44 2.57
CA SER A 138 -1.88 -15.40 1.11
C SER A 138 -1.51 -14.02 0.57
N LEU A 139 -1.37 -13.00 1.44
CA LEU A 139 -0.97 -11.65 1.05
C LEU A 139 0.36 -11.69 0.28
N LYS A 140 0.36 -11.13 -0.92
CA LYS A 140 1.54 -10.91 -1.73
C LYS A 140 1.76 -9.41 -1.86
N ILE A 141 2.97 -8.96 -1.55
CA ILE A 141 3.38 -7.58 -1.75
C ILE A 141 4.61 -7.58 -2.63
N LYS A 142 4.54 -6.83 -3.73
CA LYS A 142 5.64 -6.66 -4.66
C LYS A 142 5.92 -5.18 -4.86
N VAL A 143 7.12 -4.77 -4.45
CA VAL A 143 7.69 -3.45 -4.71
C VAL A 143 8.75 -3.64 -5.79
N ASP A 144 8.37 -3.37 -7.04
CA ASP A 144 9.29 -3.43 -8.18
C ASP A 144 10.39 -2.37 -8.10
N SER A 145 10.09 -1.26 -7.43
CA SER A 145 11.02 -0.17 -7.18
C SER A 145 10.44 0.74 -6.09
N ILE A 146 11.23 1.02 -5.08
CA ILE A 146 11.09 2.21 -4.24
C ILE A 146 12.42 2.96 -4.28
N PHE A 147 12.35 4.27 -4.52
CA PHE A 147 13.52 5.13 -4.52
C PHE A 147 13.14 6.51 -3.99
N PHE A 148 14.01 7.13 -3.21
CA PHE A 148 13.90 8.55 -2.84
C PHE A 148 15.25 9.09 -2.37
N ASN A 149 15.36 10.41 -2.39
CA ASN A 149 16.48 11.16 -1.83
C ASN A 149 16.05 12.01 -0.65
N ILE A 150 16.97 12.22 0.29
CA ILE A 150 16.85 13.24 1.33
C ILE A 150 18.18 13.96 1.37
N ASP A 151 18.21 15.25 1.03
CA ASP A 151 19.48 15.96 0.80
C ASP A 151 20.33 15.20 -0.24
N LYS A 152 21.55 14.79 0.13
CA LYS A 152 22.45 13.94 -0.68
C LYS A 152 22.30 12.44 -0.40
N ASP A 153 21.48 12.07 0.57
CA ASP A 153 21.27 10.69 1.02
C ASP A 153 20.21 10.02 0.11
N TYR A 154 20.24 8.69 0.02
CA TYR A 154 19.34 7.94 -0.86
C TYR A 154 18.92 6.59 -0.27
N LEU A 155 17.76 6.12 -0.70
CA LEU A 155 17.30 4.75 -0.53
C LEU A 155 16.84 4.21 -1.89
N SER A 156 17.22 2.98 -2.21
CA SER A 156 16.71 2.22 -3.33
C SER A 156 16.42 0.79 -2.88
N ALA A 157 15.21 0.30 -3.10
CA ALA A 157 14.87 -1.08 -2.78
C ALA A 157 13.92 -1.73 -3.76
N VAL A 158 14.02 -3.06 -3.81
CA VAL A 158 13.02 -3.96 -4.40
C VAL A 158 12.66 -5.01 -3.36
N LEU A 159 11.39 -5.41 -3.33
CA LEU A 159 10.84 -6.31 -2.33
C LEU A 159 9.76 -7.19 -2.96
N ASP A 160 9.79 -8.47 -2.63
CA ASP A 160 8.71 -9.43 -2.92
C ASP A 160 8.47 -10.22 -1.63
N THR A 161 7.25 -10.14 -1.11
CA THR A 161 6.85 -10.87 0.09
C THR A 161 5.60 -11.70 -0.12
N LYS A 162 5.51 -12.80 0.62
CA LYS A 162 4.31 -13.63 0.70
C LYS A 162 4.04 -14.07 2.14
N GLY A 163 2.82 -13.81 2.60
CA GLY A 163 2.32 -14.14 3.92
C GLY A 163 2.66 -13.08 4.97
N VAL A 164 1.96 -13.14 6.11
CA VAL A 164 2.16 -12.20 7.24
C VAL A 164 2.76 -12.90 8.45
N HIS A 165 2.27 -14.10 8.82
CA HIS A 165 2.76 -14.79 10.02
C HIS A 165 4.12 -15.47 9.81
N GLU A 166 4.28 -16.17 8.68
CA GLU A 166 5.56 -16.79 8.26
C GLU A 166 6.00 -16.23 6.91
N PRO A 167 6.37 -14.94 6.84
CA PRO A 167 6.58 -14.29 5.58
C PRO A 167 7.79 -14.89 4.86
N PHE A 168 7.61 -15.22 3.59
CA PHE A 168 8.74 -15.28 2.66
C PHE A 168 9.08 -13.86 2.25
N ILE A 169 10.36 -13.48 2.33
CA ILE A 169 10.86 -12.16 1.96
C ILE A 169 12.04 -12.35 1.01
N ASN A 170 11.92 -11.77 -0.19
CA ASN A 170 13.01 -11.56 -1.12
C ASN A 170 13.19 -10.06 -1.33
N ALA A 171 14.31 -9.50 -0.87
CA ALA A 171 14.55 -8.08 -0.91
C ALA A 171 15.98 -7.75 -1.31
N LYS A 172 16.16 -6.65 -2.01
CA LYS A 172 17.46 -6.01 -2.19
C LYS A 172 17.32 -4.53 -1.82
N VAL A 173 18.11 -4.08 -0.86
CA VAL A 173 18.09 -2.70 -0.36
C VAL A 173 19.49 -2.12 -0.49
N ASN A 174 19.59 -0.93 -1.07
CA ASN A 174 20.79 -0.12 -1.13
C ASN A 174 20.45 1.25 -0.57
N ALA A 175 21.12 1.67 0.50
CA ALA A 175 20.85 2.96 1.11
C ALA A 175 22.12 3.56 1.71
N VAL A 176 22.28 4.86 1.53
CA VAL A 176 23.16 5.70 2.35
C VAL A 176 22.24 6.74 2.95
N MET A 177 21.97 6.64 4.26
CA MET A 177 20.88 7.39 4.89
C MET A 177 21.25 7.84 6.30
N ASP A 178 21.07 9.13 6.57
CA ASP A 178 20.88 9.61 7.94
C ASP A 178 19.43 9.36 8.37
N LEU A 179 19.24 8.41 9.27
CA LEU A 179 17.91 7.97 9.68
C LEU A 179 17.15 9.05 10.45
N GLU A 180 17.84 9.99 11.10
CA GLU A 180 17.21 11.12 11.78
C GLU A 180 16.70 12.14 10.75
N LYS A 181 17.45 12.38 9.66
CA LYS A 181 16.93 13.18 8.54
C LYS A 181 15.71 12.51 7.91
N MET A 182 15.75 11.19 7.73
CA MET A 182 14.63 10.42 7.18
C MET A 182 13.37 10.52 8.03
N ASP A 183 13.51 10.30 9.33
CA ASP A 183 12.43 10.44 10.29
C ASP A 183 11.80 11.83 10.24
N LYS A 184 12.64 12.89 10.26
CA LYS A 184 12.16 14.28 10.17
C LYS A 184 11.51 14.60 8.83
N ALA A 185 12.04 14.14 7.71
CA ALA A 185 11.51 14.43 6.38
C ALA A 185 10.09 13.88 6.19
N PHE A 186 9.82 12.68 6.69
CA PHE A 186 8.50 12.05 6.63
C PHE A 186 7.63 12.33 7.85
N GLY A 187 8.21 12.78 8.97
CA GLY A 187 7.51 13.01 10.24
C GLY A 187 6.85 11.75 10.78
N LEU A 188 7.62 10.65 10.99
CA LEU A 188 7.08 9.34 11.38
C LEU A 188 6.74 9.33 12.89
N PRO A 189 5.46 9.39 13.31
CA PRO A 189 5.13 9.50 14.74
C PRO A 189 5.30 8.19 15.54
N TRP A 190 5.49 7.06 14.86
CA TRP A 190 5.47 5.72 15.47
C TRP A 190 6.85 5.15 15.77
N VAL A 191 7.92 5.83 15.36
CA VAL A 191 9.30 5.34 15.56
C VAL A 191 10.24 6.53 15.67
N GLU A 192 11.22 6.44 16.55
CA GLU A 192 12.34 7.39 16.58
C GLU A 192 13.53 6.71 15.92
N LEU A 193 13.95 7.22 14.76
CA LEU A 193 15.06 6.66 14.01
C LEU A 193 16.28 7.57 14.11
N LYS A 194 17.42 7.01 14.48
CA LYS A 194 18.68 7.73 14.61
C LYS A 194 19.84 6.91 14.07
N GLY A 195 20.91 7.62 13.71
CA GLY A 195 22.14 7.04 13.22
C GLY A 195 22.28 7.15 11.71
N LYS A 196 23.52 6.95 11.25
CA LYS A 196 23.87 6.94 9.84
C LYS A 196 24.08 5.51 9.40
N THR A 197 23.49 5.16 8.29
CA THR A 197 23.54 3.79 7.77
C THR A 197 24.00 3.78 6.32
N GLU A 198 24.86 2.83 6.02
CA GLU A 198 25.23 2.44 4.67
C GLU A 198 24.90 0.96 4.54
N VAL A 199 23.87 0.64 3.77
CA VAL A 199 23.26 -0.68 3.71
C VAL A 199 23.35 -1.21 2.29
N HIS A 200 23.92 -2.41 2.16
CA HIS A 200 23.81 -3.26 0.99
C HIS A 200 23.23 -4.60 1.43
N LEU A 201 21.90 -4.67 1.53
CA LEU A 201 21.19 -5.81 2.07
C LEU A 201 20.59 -6.66 0.96
N LYS A 202 20.75 -7.97 1.07
CA LYS A 202 20.03 -8.97 0.27
C LYS A 202 19.36 -9.96 1.21
N LEU A 203 18.03 -10.02 1.20
CA LEU A 203 17.23 -10.98 1.93
C LEU A 203 16.62 -11.97 0.94
N ASN A 204 16.62 -13.26 1.29
CA ASN A 204 15.91 -14.29 0.56
C ASN A 204 15.65 -15.46 1.50
N GLY A 205 14.49 -15.48 2.13
CA GLY A 205 14.18 -16.51 3.11
C GLY A 205 12.78 -16.44 3.68
N ARG A 206 12.40 -17.50 4.39
CA ARG A 206 11.21 -17.53 5.25
C ARG A 206 11.61 -17.11 6.66
N TYR A 207 10.79 -16.28 7.27
CA TYR A 207 10.99 -15.78 8.62
C TYR A 207 9.87 -16.33 9.49
N THR A 208 10.22 -16.80 10.68
CA THR A 208 9.28 -17.35 11.66
C THR A 208 9.58 -16.72 13.01
N SER A 209 8.56 -16.54 13.84
CA SER A 209 8.76 -16.15 15.24
C SER A 209 9.16 -17.38 16.05
N GLY A 210 10.33 -17.34 16.68
CA GLY A 210 10.83 -18.44 17.50
C GLY A 210 12.33 -18.30 17.78
N PRO A 211 12.86 -19.04 18.77
CA PRO A 211 14.30 -19.08 19.00
C PRO A 211 15.02 -19.61 17.75
N ASP A 212 16.09 -18.94 17.33
CA ASP A 212 16.95 -19.40 16.23
C ASP A 212 17.47 -20.82 16.54
N PRO A 213 17.12 -21.84 15.74
CA PRO A 213 17.56 -23.22 15.98
C PRO A 213 19.09 -23.35 16.04
N LYS A 214 19.84 -22.42 15.44
CA LYS A 214 21.30 -22.43 15.40
C LYS A 214 21.97 -21.85 16.64
N ILE A 215 21.24 -21.16 17.52
CA ILE A 215 21.80 -20.64 18.78
C ILE A 215 21.90 -21.74 19.86
N CYS A 216 21.20 -22.87 19.70
CA CYS A 216 21.24 -23.98 20.65
C CYS A 216 22.34 -25.05 20.37
N ALA A 217 23.27 -24.83 19.45
CA ALA A 217 24.30 -25.82 19.09
C ALA A 217 25.71 -25.53 19.64
N THR A 218 25.85 -24.66 20.63
CA THR A 218 27.11 -24.49 21.39
C THR A 218 26.82 -24.38 22.88
N LYS A 219 26.42 -25.49 23.50
CA LYS A 219 26.76 -25.77 24.90
C LYS A 219 27.87 -26.80 24.92
N THR A 220 29.09 -26.30 24.99
CA THR A 220 30.29 -27.08 25.31
C THR A 220 30.79 -26.54 26.65
N TYR A 221 30.65 -27.36 27.71
CA TYR A 221 31.08 -27.17 29.13
C TYR A 221 30.27 -26.12 29.93
N CYS A 222 29.74 -26.37 31.13
CA CYS A 222 30.04 -27.32 32.22
C CYS A 222 28.83 -28.14 32.69
#